data_AF-A0A364V7I5-F1
#
_entry.id   AF-A0A364V7I5-F1
#
_cell.length_a   1.000
_cell.length_b   1.000
_cell.length_c   1.000
_cell.angle_alpha   90.00
_cell.angle_beta   90.00
_cell.angle_gamma   90.00
#
_symmetry.space_group_name_H-M   'P 1'
#
loop_
_entity.id
_entity.type
_entity.pdbx_description
1 polymer ?
#
loop_
_entity_poly.entity_id
_entity_poly.type
_entity_poly.pdbx_seq_one_letter_code
_entity_poly.pdbx_strand_id
1 'polypeptide(L)'
;LDQGLPALPGGLIAAQFSPAVYQAVNNFFSNAPAADGVGIRTRFVNMWGHVSQRFASVPGVIGYSPINEPTPGWPFLLCQADLCPQPVVDRLISLNADVAKTVRQQDPRTTIWPMAYITTALGTHPQMGAPVDPNEVYPFNSYTIICNIGINLPGFVCDPHQRLNAARSREYAEQWNIPYAMTEFGAIGSPGVLTTQSRIADDNRIGWFHWNYGGPDHTTSAPSPENQAMVKNPQLPPTGDNVNTDNLTNTVRAYPKSVSGTPLSWGTDQNKVFTARWNGQRVDGTGSFAPGATSVITVPPALYPNGYTATVTGGRVLSEPGAMDLVIAADGPGDVNVSIAPR
;
A
#
# COMPACT_ATOMS: atom_id res chain seq x y z
N LEU A 1 -25.45 17.08 1.45
CA LEU A 1 -24.61 16.17 2.27
C LEU A 1 -24.04 16.89 3.48
N ASP A 2 -23.47 18.07 3.30
CA ASP A 2 -22.88 18.95 4.33
C ASP A 2 -23.88 19.92 4.99
N GLN A 3 -25.11 20.03 4.46
CA GLN A 3 -26.17 20.94 4.94
C GLN A 3 -25.78 22.43 4.90
N GLY A 4 -24.90 22.81 3.97
CA GLY A 4 -24.48 24.21 3.80
C GLY A 4 -23.56 24.73 4.91
N LEU A 5 -23.00 23.84 5.74
CA LEU A 5 -21.96 24.21 6.70
C LEU A 5 -20.67 24.63 5.98
N PRO A 6 -19.82 25.47 6.62
CA PRO A 6 -18.61 25.98 5.98
C PRO A 6 -17.57 24.87 5.75
N ALA A 7 -16.99 24.89 4.56
CA ALA A 7 -15.81 24.09 4.22
C ALA A 7 -14.53 24.86 4.57
N LEU A 8 -13.54 24.17 5.14
CA LEU A 8 -12.22 24.77 5.37
C LEU A 8 -11.31 24.50 4.16
N PRO A 9 -10.76 25.54 3.49
CA PRO A 9 -9.75 25.34 2.47
C PRO A 9 -8.41 24.96 3.11
N GLY A 10 -7.60 24.15 2.43
CA GLY A 10 -6.25 23.78 2.91
C GLY A 10 -5.89 22.30 2.81
N GLY A 11 -6.53 21.55 1.91
CA GLY A 11 -6.17 20.16 1.63
C GLY A 11 -6.59 19.17 2.72
N LEU A 12 -5.93 18.00 2.72
CA LEU A 12 -6.34 16.82 3.47
C LEU A 12 -6.40 17.04 5.00
N ILE A 13 -5.42 17.74 5.56
CA ILE A 13 -5.38 18.03 7.01
C ILE A 13 -6.44 19.06 7.38
N ALA A 14 -6.59 20.16 6.63
CA ALA A 14 -7.63 21.15 6.90
C ALA A 14 -9.05 20.58 6.79
N ALA A 15 -9.25 19.62 5.87
CA ALA A 15 -10.51 18.90 5.74
C ALA A 15 -10.89 18.12 7.01
N GLN A 16 -9.90 17.64 7.79
CA GLN A 16 -10.15 16.98 9.08
C GLN A 16 -10.66 17.93 10.17
N PHE A 17 -10.69 19.25 9.90
CA PHE A 17 -11.24 20.27 10.80
C PHE A 17 -12.50 20.95 10.27
N SER A 18 -13.00 20.51 9.10
CA SER A 18 -14.07 21.20 8.39
C SER A 18 -15.47 20.81 8.92
N PRO A 19 -16.30 21.79 9.34
CA PRO A 19 -17.69 21.54 9.73
C PRO A 19 -18.52 20.86 8.63
N ALA A 20 -18.35 21.27 7.37
CA ALA A 20 -18.97 20.62 6.22
C ALA A 20 -18.63 19.12 6.13
N VAL A 21 -17.35 18.77 6.29
CA VAL A 21 -16.88 17.38 6.26
C VAL A 21 -17.47 16.60 7.43
N TYR A 22 -17.47 17.17 8.65
CA TYR A 22 -18.05 16.52 9.81
C TYR A 22 -19.52 16.16 9.61
N GLN A 23 -20.30 17.09 9.06
CA GLN A 23 -21.72 16.86 8.79
C GLN A 23 -21.93 15.85 7.67
N ALA A 24 -21.11 15.88 6.61
CA ALA A 24 -21.18 14.90 5.53
C ALA A 24 -20.89 13.48 6.04
N VAL A 25 -19.84 13.31 6.87
CA VAL A 25 -19.48 12.04 7.51
C VAL A 25 -20.59 11.55 8.42
N ASN A 26 -21.15 12.45 9.25
CA ASN A 26 -22.27 12.10 10.12
C ASN A 26 -23.49 11.64 9.32
N ASN A 27 -23.87 12.38 8.27
CA ASN A 27 -24.97 12.00 7.38
C ASN A 27 -24.72 10.68 6.65
N PHE A 28 -23.46 10.41 6.27
CA PHE A 28 -23.10 9.13 5.65
C PHE A 28 -23.32 7.98 6.62
N PHE A 29 -22.71 8.03 7.81
CA PHE A 29 -22.82 6.94 8.78
C PHE A 29 -24.21 6.80 9.40
N SER A 30 -25.00 7.87 9.48
CA SER A 30 -26.43 7.80 9.87
C SER A 30 -27.34 7.31 8.74
N ASN A 31 -26.78 7.04 7.55
CA ASN A 31 -27.48 6.61 6.36
C ASN A 31 -28.60 7.58 5.94
N ALA A 32 -28.34 8.88 6.04
CA ALA A 32 -29.29 9.92 5.67
C ALA A 32 -29.85 9.69 4.25
N PRO A 33 -31.15 9.94 4.01
CA PRO A 33 -31.76 9.70 2.71
C PRO A 33 -31.19 10.63 1.63
N ALA A 34 -30.95 10.09 0.45
CA ALA A 34 -30.76 10.86 -0.77
C ALA A 34 -32.09 11.44 -1.28
N ALA A 35 -32.07 12.14 -2.41
CA ALA A 35 -33.26 12.79 -3.00
C ALA A 35 -34.41 11.81 -3.32
N ASP A 36 -34.11 10.53 -3.53
CA ASP A 36 -35.08 9.46 -3.79
C ASP A 36 -35.43 8.62 -2.55
N GLY A 37 -35.05 9.09 -1.36
CA GLY A 37 -35.39 8.45 -0.08
C GLY A 37 -34.49 7.28 0.31
N VAL A 38 -33.61 6.79 -0.58
CA VAL A 38 -32.66 5.71 -0.24
C VAL A 38 -31.45 6.29 0.51
N GLY A 39 -31.08 5.67 1.62
CA GLY A 39 -29.93 6.07 2.42
C GLY A 39 -28.60 6.06 1.65
N ILE A 40 -27.76 7.07 1.86
CA ILE A 40 -26.51 7.24 1.11
C ILE A 40 -25.45 6.16 1.41
N ARG A 41 -25.39 5.62 2.63
CA ARG A 41 -24.52 4.47 2.95
C ARG A 41 -25.05 3.19 2.31
N THR A 42 -26.38 3.00 2.28
CA THR A 42 -27.00 1.89 1.53
C THR A 42 -26.61 1.95 0.06
N ARG A 43 -26.64 3.14 -0.56
CA ARG A 43 -26.20 3.32 -1.96
C ARG A 43 -24.73 2.95 -2.16
N PHE A 44 -23.87 3.40 -1.26
CA PHE A 44 -22.44 3.08 -1.30
C PHE A 44 -22.16 1.57 -1.21
N VAL A 45 -22.83 0.88 -0.28
CA VAL A 45 -22.72 -0.58 -0.14
C VAL A 45 -23.24 -1.30 -1.40
N ASN A 46 -24.39 -0.89 -1.93
CA ASN A 46 -24.95 -1.49 -3.16
C ASN A 46 -24.06 -1.25 -4.39
N MET A 47 -23.40 -0.09 -4.47
CA MET A 47 -22.42 0.20 -5.51
C MET A 47 -21.25 -0.81 -5.46
N TRP A 48 -20.76 -1.18 -4.27
CA TRP A 48 -19.73 -2.21 -4.15
C TRP A 48 -20.20 -3.60 -4.58
N GLY A 49 -21.49 -3.92 -4.39
CA GLY A 49 -22.11 -5.10 -5.01
C GLY A 49 -22.03 -5.06 -6.54
N HIS A 50 -22.35 -3.92 -7.15
CA HIS A 50 -22.27 -3.76 -8.60
C HIS A 50 -20.83 -3.86 -9.13
N VAL A 51 -19.87 -3.21 -8.47
CA VAL A 51 -18.44 -3.25 -8.83
C VAL A 51 -17.90 -4.68 -8.74
N SER A 52 -18.13 -5.36 -7.61
CA SER A 52 -17.65 -6.73 -7.41
C SER A 52 -18.24 -7.70 -8.43
N GLN A 53 -19.54 -7.62 -8.72
CA GLN A 53 -20.17 -8.43 -9.77
C GLN A 53 -19.48 -8.24 -11.13
N ARG A 54 -19.14 -6.99 -11.49
CA ARG A 54 -18.52 -6.67 -12.78
C ARG A 54 -17.10 -7.25 -12.91
N PHE A 55 -16.36 -7.29 -11.80
CA PHE A 55 -14.94 -7.64 -11.77
C PHE A 55 -14.63 -9.05 -11.27
N ALA A 56 -15.62 -9.80 -10.77
CA ALA A 56 -15.43 -11.14 -10.17
C ALA A 56 -14.73 -12.18 -11.05
N SER A 57 -14.80 -12.01 -12.37
CA SER A 57 -14.19 -12.89 -13.36
C SER A 57 -13.05 -12.24 -14.14
N VAL A 58 -12.66 -11.00 -13.82
CA VAL A 58 -11.61 -10.26 -14.53
C VAL A 58 -10.24 -10.70 -13.99
N PRO A 59 -9.38 -11.33 -14.82
CA PRO A 59 -8.04 -11.71 -14.39
C PRO A 59 -7.21 -10.50 -13.97
N GLY A 60 -6.38 -10.65 -12.94
CA GLY A 60 -5.46 -9.60 -12.49
C GLY A 60 -6.06 -8.59 -11.51
N VAL A 61 -7.37 -8.64 -11.21
CA VAL A 61 -7.93 -7.90 -10.09
C VAL A 61 -7.49 -8.56 -8.80
N ILE A 62 -6.61 -7.89 -8.05
CA ILE A 62 -6.03 -8.45 -6.83
C ILE A 62 -6.93 -8.25 -5.61
N GLY A 63 -7.75 -7.19 -5.57
CA GLY A 63 -8.57 -6.85 -4.41
C GLY A 63 -9.47 -5.63 -4.59
N TYR A 64 -10.38 -5.43 -3.63
CA TYR A 64 -11.25 -4.26 -3.54
C TYR A 64 -10.92 -3.44 -2.29
N SER A 65 -10.60 -2.15 -2.44
CA SER A 65 -10.40 -1.20 -1.33
C SER A 65 -11.58 -0.23 -1.25
N PRO A 66 -12.55 -0.44 -0.33
CA PRO A 66 -13.85 0.22 -0.43
C PRO A 66 -13.84 1.73 -0.29
N ILE A 67 -13.05 2.23 0.66
CA ILE A 67 -12.99 3.65 1.02
C ILE A 67 -11.54 4.00 1.32
N ASN A 68 -11.02 5.00 0.60
CA ASN A 68 -9.71 5.55 0.89
C ASN A 68 -9.79 6.49 2.09
N GLU A 69 -8.81 6.40 2.99
CA GLU A 69 -8.59 7.31 4.12
C GLU A 69 -9.89 7.80 4.78
N PRO A 70 -10.75 6.89 5.28
CA PRO A 70 -11.97 7.31 5.96
C PRO A 70 -11.60 8.29 7.08
N THR A 71 -12.39 9.35 7.24
CA THR A 71 -12.20 10.32 8.31
C THR A 71 -13.11 9.99 9.50
N PRO A 72 -12.61 10.10 10.74
CA PRO A 72 -13.46 9.99 11.93
C PRO A 72 -14.40 11.20 12.07
N GLY A 73 -14.21 12.28 11.31
CA GLY A 73 -14.95 13.53 11.45
C GLY A 73 -14.47 14.30 12.68
N TRP A 74 -15.41 14.94 13.40
CA TRP A 74 -15.09 15.81 14.54
C TRP A 74 -14.16 15.22 15.63
N PRO A 75 -14.17 13.89 15.93
CA PRO A 75 -13.25 13.28 16.89
C PRO A 75 -11.82 13.08 16.35
N PHE A 76 -11.45 13.63 15.19
CA PHE A 76 -10.14 13.42 14.55
C PHE A 76 -8.97 13.54 15.53
N LEU A 77 -8.91 14.59 16.35
CA LEU A 77 -7.82 14.76 17.32
C LEU A 77 -7.81 13.71 18.44
N LEU A 78 -8.98 13.23 18.86
CA LEU A 78 -9.07 12.15 19.84
C LEU A 78 -8.57 10.84 19.23
N CYS A 79 -9.00 10.53 18.00
CA CYS A 79 -8.54 9.34 17.28
C CYS A 79 -7.03 9.43 16.97
N GLN A 80 -6.51 10.61 16.61
CA GLN A 80 -5.10 10.87 16.39
C GLN A 80 -4.25 10.65 17.66
N ALA A 81 -4.86 10.80 18.84
CA ALA A 81 -4.24 10.55 20.14
C ALA A 81 -4.43 9.10 20.64
N ASP A 82 -4.87 8.15 19.78
CA ASP A 82 -5.24 6.78 20.15
C ASP A 82 -6.40 6.72 21.18
N LEU A 83 -7.20 7.79 21.30
CA LEU A 83 -8.37 7.92 22.20
C LEU A 83 -9.70 7.98 21.42
N CYS A 84 -9.78 7.28 20.29
CA CYS A 84 -10.96 7.32 19.43
C CYS A 84 -12.20 6.81 20.17
N PRO A 85 -13.34 7.55 20.20
CA PRO A 85 -14.55 7.06 20.85
C PRO A 85 -15.04 5.75 20.23
N GLN A 86 -15.37 4.75 21.05
CA GLN A 86 -15.76 3.42 20.55
C GLN A 86 -16.90 3.46 19.50
N PRO A 87 -17.98 4.27 19.64
CA PRO A 87 -19.01 4.36 18.60
C PRO A 87 -18.51 4.86 17.24
N VAL A 88 -17.41 5.62 17.22
CA VAL A 88 -16.75 6.09 15.99
C VAL A 88 -15.96 4.95 15.37
N VAL A 89 -15.30 4.12 16.16
CA VAL A 89 -14.64 2.90 15.66
C VAL A 89 -15.68 1.92 15.10
N ASP A 90 -16.73 1.63 15.86
CA ASP A 90 -17.75 0.63 15.54
C ASP A 90 -18.46 0.89 14.21
N ARG A 91 -18.75 2.16 13.88
CA ARG A 91 -19.41 2.49 12.61
C ARG A 91 -18.54 2.22 11.38
N LEU A 92 -17.21 2.32 11.50
CA LEU A 92 -16.29 1.98 10.41
C LEU A 92 -16.19 0.46 10.25
N ILE A 93 -16.06 -0.27 11.35
CA ILE A 93 -16.11 -1.74 11.36
C ILE A 93 -17.42 -2.23 10.71
N SER A 94 -18.55 -1.64 11.09
CA SER A 94 -19.86 -1.96 10.51
C SER A 94 -19.94 -1.66 9.00
N LEU A 95 -19.38 -0.54 8.54
CA LEU A 95 -19.29 -0.25 7.11
C LEU A 95 -18.48 -1.32 6.36
N ASN A 96 -17.31 -1.68 6.89
CA ASN A 96 -16.45 -2.68 6.27
C ASN A 96 -17.14 -4.04 6.20
N ALA A 97 -17.84 -4.44 7.26
CA ALA A 97 -18.60 -5.68 7.29
C ALA A 97 -19.76 -5.70 6.27
N ASP A 98 -20.51 -4.60 6.15
CA ASP A 98 -21.61 -4.52 5.17
C ASP A 98 -21.11 -4.55 3.73
N VAL A 99 -19.98 -3.90 3.44
CA VAL A 99 -19.34 -3.97 2.13
C VAL A 99 -18.81 -5.38 1.86
N ALA A 100 -18.06 -5.99 2.80
CA ALA A 100 -17.54 -7.35 2.66
C ALA A 100 -18.66 -8.36 2.36
N LYS A 101 -19.74 -8.33 3.15
CA LYS A 101 -20.91 -9.18 2.95
C LYS A 101 -21.51 -8.99 1.56
N THR A 102 -21.64 -7.75 1.10
CA THR A 102 -22.24 -7.44 -0.21
C THR A 102 -21.33 -7.87 -1.37
N VAL A 103 -20.02 -7.66 -1.23
CA VAL A 103 -19.02 -8.16 -2.19
C VAL A 103 -19.06 -9.68 -2.27
N ARG A 104 -19.13 -10.40 -1.14
CA ARG A 104 -19.14 -11.88 -1.12
C ARG A 104 -20.38 -12.50 -1.74
N GLN A 105 -21.48 -11.77 -1.86
CA GLN A 105 -22.64 -12.23 -2.62
C GLN A 105 -22.39 -12.28 -4.14
N GLN A 106 -21.42 -11.53 -4.65
CA GLN A 106 -21.14 -11.39 -6.07
C GLN A 106 -19.77 -11.96 -6.47
N ASP A 107 -18.80 -11.88 -5.56
CA ASP A 107 -17.43 -12.35 -5.74
C ASP A 107 -16.95 -13.11 -4.49
N PRO A 108 -16.86 -14.46 -4.56
CA PRO A 108 -16.43 -15.27 -3.42
C PRO A 108 -14.91 -15.34 -3.23
N ARG A 109 -14.08 -14.76 -4.13
CA ARG A 109 -12.63 -15.04 -4.17
C ARG A 109 -11.73 -13.82 -4.13
N THR A 110 -12.11 -12.69 -4.71
CA THR A 110 -11.23 -11.51 -4.74
C THR A 110 -11.05 -10.96 -3.32
N THR A 111 -9.82 -10.60 -2.94
CA THR A 111 -9.54 -10.12 -1.57
C THR A 111 -10.25 -8.78 -1.30
N ILE A 112 -10.51 -8.47 -0.02
CA ILE A 112 -11.01 -7.15 0.40
C ILE A 112 -9.96 -6.42 1.24
N TRP A 113 -9.87 -5.11 1.04
CA TRP A 113 -8.84 -4.24 1.60
C TRP A 113 -9.52 -3.11 2.39
N PRO A 114 -10.09 -3.39 3.56
CA PRO A 114 -10.73 -2.37 4.39
C PRO A 114 -9.69 -1.51 5.10
N MET A 115 -9.74 -0.20 4.87
CA MET A 115 -8.81 0.74 5.50
C MET A 115 -9.34 1.21 6.87
N ALA A 116 -8.41 1.43 7.79
CA ALA A 116 -8.66 2.14 9.04
C ALA A 116 -8.82 3.64 8.83
N TYR A 117 -9.17 4.38 9.88
CA TYR A 117 -9.23 5.84 9.80
C TYR A 117 -7.88 6.44 9.36
N ILE A 118 -7.95 7.56 8.65
CA ILE A 118 -6.80 8.35 8.14
C ILE A 118 -5.71 8.63 9.19
N THR A 119 -6.07 8.64 10.48
CA THR A 119 -5.12 8.80 11.58
C THR A 119 -4.03 7.73 11.59
N THR A 120 -4.34 6.53 11.08
CA THR A 120 -3.34 5.45 10.93
C THR A 120 -2.24 5.81 9.96
N ALA A 121 -2.55 6.52 8.88
CA ALA A 121 -1.56 7.05 7.94
C ALA A 121 -0.56 7.99 8.63
N LEU A 122 -1.01 8.60 9.73
CA LEU A 122 -0.23 9.47 10.61
C LEU A 122 0.26 8.75 11.88
N GLY A 123 0.27 7.42 11.86
CA GLY A 123 0.93 6.57 12.85
C GLY A 123 0.09 6.10 14.03
N THR A 124 -1.23 6.31 14.08
CA THR A 124 -2.07 5.71 15.14
C THR A 124 -2.27 4.21 14.94
N HIS A 125 -2.78 3.51 15.96
CA HIS A 125 -3.17 2.11 15.80
C HIS A 125 -4.43 2.01 14.92
N PRO A 126 -4.60 0.92 14.15
CA PRO A 126 -5.77 0.74 13.29
C PRO A 126 -7.11 0.64 14.04
N GLN A 127 -7.11 0.01 15.22
CA GLN A 127 -8.31 -0.20 16.05
C GLN A 127 -9.48 -0.84 15.28
N MET A 128 -9.21 -1.71 14.29
CA MET A 128 -10.21 -2.27 13.38
C MET A 128 -10.94 -3.54 13.90
N GLY A 129 -10.54 -4.06 15.06
CA GLY A 129 -11.07 -5.33 15.56
C GLY A 129 -10.60 -6.52 14.73
N ALA A 130 -11.36 -7.62 14.74
CA ALA A 130 -11.09 -8.78 13.90
C ALA A 130 -11.41 -8.49 12.42
N PRO A 131 -10.73 -9.14 11.45
CA PRO A 131 -11.08 -9.06 10.04
C PRO A 131 -12.56 -9.38 9.81
N VAL A 132 -13.18 -8.63 8.91
CA VAL A 132 -14.60 -8.79 8.56
C VAL A 132 -14.82 -9.82 7.45
N ASP A 133 -13.73 -10.28 6.83
CA ASP A 133 -13.71 -11.27 5.76
C ASP A 133 -12.54 -12.25 5.92
N PRO A 134 -12.72 -13.55 5.59
CA PRO A 134 -11.63 -14.53 5.67
C PRO A 134 -10.52 -14.31 4.62
N ASN A 135 -10.75 -13.50 3.59
CA ASN A 135 -9.79 -13.17 2.54
C ASN A 135 -9.50 -11.65 2.53
N GLU A 136 -9.20 -11.13 3.71
CA GLU A 136 -8.86 -9.73 3.95
C GLU A 136 -7.35 -9.47 3.86
N VAL A 137 -6.98 -8.32 3.31
CA VAL A 137 -5.61 -7.78 3.33
C VAL A 137 -5.69 -6.40 3.96
N TYR A 138 -4.85 -6.09 4.96
CA TYR A 138 -4.86 -4.77 5.58
C TYR A 138 -4.11 -3.74 4.71
N PRO A 139 -4.79 -2.73 4.12
CA PRO A 139 -4.14 -1.62 3.46
C PRO A 139 -3.75 -0.56 4.49
N PHE A 140 -2.51 -0.08 4.43
CA PHE A 140 -2.11 1.10 5.19
C PHE A 140 -1.43 2.13 4.31
N ASN A 141 -1.70 3.39 4.61
CA ASN A 141 -0.99 4.52 4.02
C ASN A 141 0.17 4.92 4.94
N SER A 142 1.23 5.47 4.38
CA SER A 142 2.42 5.91 5.11
C SER A 142 2.71 7.37 4.80
N TYR A 143 2.38 8.23 5.75
CA TYR A 143 2.63 9.66 5.69
C TYR A 143 3.21 10.18 7.00
N THR A 144 3.87 11.33 6.94
CA THR A 144 4.35 11.98 8.16
C THR A 144 3.80 13.36 8.29
N ILE A 145 3.37 13.71 9.51
CA ILE A 145 2.86 15.06 9.79
C ILE A 145 3.94 16.08 9.47
N ILE A 146 5.18 15.85 9.91
CA ILE A 146 6.27 16.83 9.81
C ILE A 146 6.87 16.96 8.41
N CYS A 147 6.83 15.91 7.57
CA CYS A 147 7.38 15.99 6.21
C CYS A 147 6.32 16.35 5.17
N ASN A 148 5.03 16.35 5.54
CA ASN A 148 3.93 16.76 4.67
C ASN A 148 3.49 18.22 4.84
N ILE A 149 4.24 19.06 5.58
CA ILE A 149 3.94 20.51 5.70
C ILE A 149 4.58 21.38 4.61
N GLY A 150 5.02 20.78 3.50
CA GLY A 150 5.60 21.52 2.37
C GLY A 150 7.06 21.98 2.55
N ILE A 151 7.73 21.51 3.61
CA ILE A 151 9.16 21.74 3.83
C ILE A 151 9.93 20.49 3.39
N ASN A 152 10.91 20.66 2.50
CA ASN A 152 11.78 19.55 2.09
C ASN A 152 12.77 19.20 3.21
N LEU A 153 12.36 18.28 4.09
CA LEU A 153 13.18 17.79 5.18
C LEU A 153 14.01 16.57 4.75
N PRO A 154 15.22 16.38 5.30
CA PRO A 154 15.97 15.15 5.12
C PRO A 154 15.17 13.92 5.58
N GLY A 155 15.24 12.83 4.82
CA GLY A 155 14.44 11.62 5.11
C GLY A 155 14.63 11.01 6.51
N PHE A 156 15.80 11.21 7.13
CA PHE A 156 16.05 10.72 8.50
C PHE A 156 15.16 11.38 9.57
N VAL A 157 14.61 12.57 9.29
CA VAL A 157 13.65 13.24 10.18
C VAL A 157 12.29 12.52 10.18
N CYS A 158 11.92 11.95 9.03
CA CYS A 158 10.65 11.26 8.82
C CYS A 158 10.71 9.78 9.24
N ASP A 159 11.89 9.15 9.14
CA ASP A 159 12.09 7.70 9.30
C ASP A 159 11.50 7.13 10.61
N PRO A 160 11.71 7.73 11.80
CA PRO A 160 11.17 7.17 13.04
C PRO A 160 9.64 7.06 13.02
N HIS A 161 8.95 8.06 12.47
CA HIS A 161 7.49 8.07 12.40
C HIS A 161 6.96 7.09 11.35
N GLN A 162 7.60 6.99 10.18
CA GLN A 162 7.23 6.03 9.14
C GLN A 162 7.43 4.58 9.61
N ARG A 163 8.53 4.31 10.33
CA ARG A 163 8.77 2.99 10.93
C ARG A 163 7.76 2.64 12.00
N LEU A 164 7.35 3.61 12.82
CA LEU A 164 6.30 3.41 13.82
C LEU A 164 4.96 3.07 13.16
N ASN A 165 4.57 3.80 12.11
CA ASN A 165 3.37 3.52 11.31
C ASN A 165 3.40 2.09 10.71
N ALA A 166 4.53 1.69 10.11
CA ALA A 166 4.70 0.34 9.58
C ALA A 166 4.69 -0.75 10.67
N ALA A 167 5.34 -0.49 11.82
CA ALA A 167 5.36 -1.43 12.94
C ALA A 167 3.96 -1.68 13.50
N ARG A 168 3.17 -0.63 13.75
CA ARG A 168 1.78 -0.74 14.22
C ARG A 168 0.87 -1.44 13.21
N SER A 169 1.10 -1.19 11.92
CA SER A 169 0.37 -1.88 10.83
C SER A 169 0.70 -3.37 10.80
N ARG A 170 1.98 -3.72 10.98
CA ARG A 170 2.42 -5.12 11.11
C ARG A 170 1.85 -5.78 12.35
N GLU A 171 1.88 -5.13 13.51
CA GLU A 171 1.32 -5.66 14.76
C GLU A 171 -0.15 -6.05 14.60
N TYR A 172 -0.96 -5.20 13.95
CA TYR A 172 -2.34 -5.52 13.63
C TYR A 172 -2.47 -6.73 12.69
N ALA A 173 -1.68 -6.76 11.63
CA ALA A 173 -1.71 -7.84 10.65
C ALA A 173 -1.28 -9.20 11.26
N GLU A 174 -0.24 -9.20 12.08
CA GLU A 174 0.27 -10.36 12.81
C GLU A 174 -0.74 -10.85 13.87
N GLN A 175 -1.39 -9.93 14.59
CA GLN A 175 -2.43 -10.26 15.57
C GLN A 175 -3.56 -11.10 14.95
N TRP A 176 -3.93 -10.79 13.71
CA TRP A 176 -5.03 -11.46 13.02
C TRP A 176 -4.59 -12.46 11.95
N ASN A 177 -3.29 -12.67 11.79
CA ASN A 177 -2.70 -13.54 10.77
C ASN A 177 -3.22 -13.25 9.35
N ILE A 178 -3.25 -11.97 8.97
CA ILE A 178 -3.66 -11.51 7.63
C ILE A 178 -2.48 -10.85 6.89
N PRO A 179 -2.47 -10.86 5.55
CA PRO A 179 -1.52 -10.06 4.79
C PRO A 179 -1.78 -8.55 4.99
N TYR A 180 -0.77 -7.74 4.71
CA TYR A 180 -0.87 -6.28 4.72
C TYR A 180 0.02 -5.68 3.64
N ALA A 181 -0.31 -4.47 3.20
CA ALA A 181 0.40 -3.79 2.14
C ALA A 181 0.34 -2.27 2.31
N MET A 182 1.40 -1.58 1.87
CA MET A 182 1.46 -0.13 1.89
C MET A 182 0.79 0.45 0.65
N THR A 183 -0.47 0.87 0.77
CA THR A 183 -1.30 1.28 -0.38
C THR A 183 -1.10 2.71 -0.83
N GLU A 184 -0.42 3.53 -0.04
CA GLU A 184 -0.13 4.91 -0.40
C GLU A 184 1.10 5.40 0.36
N PHE A 185 2.02 6.05 -0.34
CA PHE A 185 3.16 6.76 0.25
C PHE A 185 3.71 7.78 -0.75
N GLY A 186 4.61 8.66 -0.30
CA GLY A 186 5.19 9.69 -1.14
C GLY A 186 4.42 10.99 -1.04
N ALA A 187 3.79 11.41 -2.14
CA ALA A 187 3.13 12.71 -2.27
C ALA A 187 4.00 13.93 -1.92
N ILE A 188 5.31 13.80 -2.14
CA ILE A 188 6.33 14.78 -1.75
C ILE A 188 7.40 14.86 -2.84
N GLY A 189 8.05 16.02 -2.99
CA GLY A 189 9.21 16.20 -3.87
C GLY A 189 10.55 15.85 -3.21
N SER A 190 10.57 14.90 -2.27
CA SER A 190 11.76 14.55 -1.48
C SER A 190 12.22 13.11 -1.77
N PRO A 191 13.29 12.92 -2.56
CA PRO A 191 13.77 11.59 -2.91
C PRO A 191 14.21 10.75 -1.71
N GLY A 192 14.75 11.39 -0.67
CA GLY A 192 15.17 10.72 0.57
C GLY A 192 14.00 10.07 1.32
N VAL A 193 12.82 10.68 1.28
CA VAL A 193 11.59 10.11 1.87
C VAL A 193 11.15 8.87 1.10
N LEU A 194 11.16 8.92 -0.24
CA LEU A 194 10.80 7.80 -1.10
C LEU A 194 11.72 6.58 -0.89
N THR A 195 13.03 6.82 -0.77
CA THR A 195 14.00 5.76 -0.47
C THR A 195 13.72 5.11 0.89
N THR A 196 13.44 5.92 1.91
CA THR A 196 13.12 5.42 3.26
C THR A 196 11.88 4.55 3.26
N GLN A 197 10.78 5.01 2.67
CA GLN A 197 9.51 4.28 2.65
C GLN A 197 9.63 2.98 1.85
N SER A 198 10.31 3.01 0.71
CA SER A 198 10.56 1.81 -0.09
C SER A 198 11.41 0.78 0.67
N ARG A 199 12.39 1.23 1.47
CA ARG A 199 13.20 0.35 2.32
C ARG A 199 12.40 -0.22 3.50
N ILE A 200 11.48 0.55 4.08
CA ILE A 200 10.56 0.06 5.12
C ILE A 200 9.70 -1.08 4.57
N ALA A 201 9.28 -1.01 3.30
CA ALA A 201 8.54 -2.10 2.67
C ALA A 201 9.37 -3.39 2.56
N ASP A 202 10.63 -3.28 2.13
CA ASP A 202 11.56 -4.42 2.07
C ASP A 202 11.82 -5.03 3.46
N ASP A 203 12.10 -4.19 4.47
CA ASP A 203 12.33 -4.61 5.87
C ASP A 203 11.15 -5.45 6.41
N ASN A 204 9.92 -5.10 5.97
CA ASN A 204 8.67 -5.72 6.39
C ASN A 204 8.15 -6.79 5.43
N ARG A 205 8.83 -6.99 4.30
CA ARG A 205 8.48 -7.95 3.25
C ARG A 205 7.10 -7.74 2.63
N ILE A 206 6.73 -6.49 2.37
CA ILE A 206 5.40 -6.12 1.85
C ILE A 206 5.46 -5.42 0.50
N GLY A 207 4.38 -5.54 -0.27
CA GLY A 207 4.16 -4.76 -1.48
C GLY A 207 3.77 -3.31 -1.16
N TRP A 208 3.88 -2.45 -2.17
CA TRP A 208 3.56 -1.03 -2.04
C TRP A 208 3.04 -0.39 -3.32
N PHE A 209 2.34 0.74 -3.16
CA PHE A 209 1.79 1.56 -4.24
C PHE A 209 2.18 3.03 -4.01
N HIS A 210 2.96 3.60 -4.94
CA HIS A 210 3.45 4.98 -4.83
C HIS A 210 2.37 5.99 -5.22
N TRP A 211 2.20 7.03 -4.41
CA TRP A 211 1.43 8.23 -4.74
C TRP A 211 2.34 9.33 -5.31
N ASN A 212 2.30 9.63 -6.61
CA ASN A 212 1.48 8.97 -7.62
C ASN A 212 2.22 8.79 -8.96
N TYR A 213 1.59 8.09 -9.90
CA TYR A 213 2.16 7.87 -11.23
C TYR A 213 2.24 9.13 -12.12
N GLY A 214 1.16 9.92 -12.24
CA GLY A 214 1.02 11.03 -13.20
C GLY A 214 0.64 12.38 -12.59
N GLY A 215 1.34 13.45 -12.98
CA GLY A 215 1.00 14.83 -12.64
C GLY A 215 0.16 15.56 -13.71
N PRO A 216 -0.30 16.80 -13.46
CA PRO A 216 -0.30 17.47 -12.16
C PRO A 216 -1.35 16.84 -11.22
N ASP A 217 -0.99 16.68 -9.95
CA ASP A 217 -1.93 16.29 -8.89
C ASP A 217 -1.79 17.24 -7.70
N HIS A 218 -2.90 17.87 -7.33
CA HIS A 218 -2.96 18.86 -6.26
C HIS A 218 -3.09 18.24 -4.87
N THR A 219 -3.32 16.92 -4.78
CA THR A 219 -3.25 16.16 -3.53
C THR A 219 -1.79 15.85 -3.21
N THR A 220 -1.04 16.91 -2.91
CA THR A 220 0.41 16.82 -2.68
C THR A 220 0.89 17.73 -1.57
N SER A 221 1.99 17.31 -0.93
CA SER A 221 2.81 18.16 -0.07
C SER A 221 4.05 18.70 -0.80
N ALA A 222 4.22 18.38 -2.07
CA ALA A 222 5.32 18.89 -2.87
C ALA A 222 5.14 20.37 -3.24
N PRO A 223 6.22 21.12 -3.51
CA PRO A 223 6.14 22.53 -3.90
C PRO A 223 5.36 22.78 -5.20
N SER A 224 5.24 21.77 -6.07
CA SER A 224 4.41 21.82 -7.27
C SER A 224 3.65 20.51 -7.47
N PRO A 225 2.47 20.53 -8.12
CA PRO A 225 1.66 19.34 -8.40
C PRO A 225 2.35 18.23 -9.21
N GLU A 226 3.41 18.55 -9.94
CA GLU A 226 4.16 17.60 -10.79
C GLU A 226 5.37 16.99 -10.07
N ASN A 227 5.89 17.63 -9.02
CA ASN A 227 7.13 17.24 -8.35
C ASN A 227 7.05 15.86 -7.66
N GLN A 228 5.85 15.45 -7.26
CA GLN A 228 5.60 14.13 -6.66
C GLN A 228 5.45 13.00 -7.70
N ALA A 229 5.16 13.34 -8.96
CA ALA A 229 4.78 12.34 -9.96
C ALA A 229 6.00 11.53 -10.43
N MET A 230 5.76 10.31 -10.91
CA MET A 230 6.75 9.55 -11.70
C MET A 230 6.82 10.07 -13.14
N VAL A 231 5.68 10.44 -13.69
CA VAL A 231 5.49 11.01 -15.03
C VAL A 231 4.82 12.37 -14.87
N LYS A 232 5.50 13.45 -15.26
CA LYS A 232 5.03 14.83 -15.03
C LYS A 232 3.72 15.13 -15.75
N ASN A 233 3.53 14.57 -16.96
CA ASN A 233 2.30 14.61 -17.72
C ASN A 233 2.00 13.22 -18.32
N PRO A 234 1.02 12.45 -17.80
CA PRO A 234 0.69 11.11 -18.26
C PRO A 234 0.00 11.10 -19.64
N GLN A 235 -0.34 12.25 -20.21
CA GLN A 235 -0.83 12.37 -21.60
C GLN A 235 0.31 12.39 -22.64
N LEU A 236 1.57 12.49 -22.20
CA LEU A 236 2.75 12.45 -23.05
C LEU A 236 3.53 11.14 -22.81
N PRO A 237 4.34 10.68 -23.79
CA PRO A 237 5.20 9.51 -23.59
C PRO A 237 6.09 9.65 -22.33
N PRO A 238 6.27 8.59 -21.53
CA PRO A 238 7.09 8.62 -20.32
C PRO A 238 8.59 8.54 -20.69
N THR A 239 9.09 9.56 -21.36
CA THR A 239 10.47 9.63 -21.88
C THR A 239 11.09 11.00 -21.62
N GLY A 240 12.42 11.06 -21.51
CA GLY A 240 13.16 12.31 -21.35
C GLY A 240 12.67 13.12 -20.16
N ASP A 241 12.51 14.43 -20.34
CA ASP A 241 12.13 15.37 -19.28
C ASP A 241 10.74 15.13 -18.67
N ASN A 242 9.89 14.33 -19.32
CA ASN A 242 8.58 13.95 -18.79
C ASN A 242 8.67 12.92 -17.67
N VAL A 243 9.82 12.23 -17.52
CA VAL A 243 10.06 11.31 -16.41
C VAL A 243 10.71 12.08 -15.25
N ASN A 244 10.19 11.88 -14.05
CA ASN A 244 10.86 12.34 -12.84
C ASN A 244 11.93 11.31 -12.43
N THR A 245 13.12 11.43 -13.00
CA THR A 245 14.23 10.49 -12.80
C THR A 245 14.65 10.37 -11.33
N ASP A 246 14.56 11.46 -10.55
CA ASP A 246 14.91 11.44 -9.14
C ASP A 246 13.92 10.56 -8.35
N ASN A 247 12.61 10.75 -8.54
CA ASN A 247 11.61 9.90 -7.88
C ASN A 247 11.73 8.43 -8.34
N LEU A 248 11.94 8.21 -9.65
CA LEU A 248 12.08 6.89 -10.21
C LEU A 248 13.31 6.15 -9.63
N THR A 249 14.47 6.82 -9.58
CA THR A 249 15.72 6.21 -9.07
C THR A 249 15.62 5.81 -7.59
N ASN A 250 14.77 6.49 -6.82
CA ASN A 250 14.57 6.22 -5.39
C ASN A 250 13.47 5.19 -5.10
N THR A 251 12.76 4.72 -6.13
CA THR A 251 11.66 3.73 -6.01
C THR A 251 11.86 2.49 -6.87
N VAL A 252 12.66 2.54 -7.94
CA VAL A 252 13.05 1.36 -8.71
C VAL A 252 13.95 0.47 -7.87
N ARG A 253 13.59 -0.82 -7.79
CA ARG A 253 14.28 -1.82 -6.96
C ARG A 253 14.31 -3.17 -7.65
N ALA A 254 15.33 -3.96 -7.33
CA ALA A 254 15.24 -5.39 -7.52
C ALA A 254 14.36 -5.97 -6.41
N TYR A 255 13.49 -6.94 -6.73
CA TYR A 255 12.58 -7.52 -5.74
C TYR A 255 12.14 -8.93 -6.14
N PRO A 256 11.79 -9.80 -5.16
CA PRO A 256 11.15 -11.08 -5.46
C PRO A 256 9.73 -10.84 -5.98
N LYS A 257 9.51 -11.07 -7.28
CA LYS A 257 8.20 -10.94 -7.93
C LYS A 257 7.26 -12.10 -7.55
N SER A 258 7.82 -13.29 -7.43
CA SER A 258 7.11 -14.48 -6.95
C SER A 258 8.10 -15.48 -6.37
N VAL A 259 7.79 -16.09 -5.22
CA VAL A 259 8.62 -17.16 -4.64
C VAL A 259 7.84 -18.44 -4.46
N SER A 260 8.44 -19.57 -4.81
CA SER A 260 7.96 -20.91 -4.46
C SER A 260 8.41 -21.24 -3.03
N GLY A 261 7.85 -20.53 -2.04
CA GLY A 261 8.28 -20.66 -0.64
C GLY A 261 7.81 -19.53 0.26
N THR A 262 8.41 -19.43 1.45
CA THR A 262 8.16 -18.33 2.39
C THR A 262 9.37 -17.37 2.42
N PRO A 263 9.21 -16.09 2.02
CA PRO A 263 10.29 -15.12 2.09
C PRO A 263 10.81 -14.91 3.53
N LEU A 264 12.13 -14.90 3.69
CA LEU A 264 12.79 -14.66 4.97
C LEU A 264 13.40 -13.25 5.02
N SER A 265 14.04 -12.83 3.93
CA SER A 265 14.60 -11.48 3.80
C SER A 265 14.86 -11.12 2.34
N TRP A 266 14.86 -9.82 2.05
CA TRP A 266 15.55 -9.28 0.88
C TRP A 266 15.96 -7.83 1.14
N GLY A 267 16.84 -7.31 0.29
CA GLY A 267 17.25 -5.91 0.34
C GLY A 267 18.43 -5.64 -0.57
N THR A 268 18.67 -4.36 -0.83
CA THR A 268 19.85 -3.88 -1.57
C THR A 268 20.74 -3.07 -0.65
N ASP A 269 22.03 -3.38 -0.63
CA ASP A 269 23.01 -2.65 0.18
C ASP A 269 23.52 -1.36 -0.51
N GLN A 270 24.44 -0.67 0.14
CA GLN A 270 25.04 0.57 -0.38
C GLN A 270 25.91 0.33 -1.64
N ASN A 271 26.42 -0.89 -1.82
CA ASN A 271 27.22 -1.31 -2.97
C ASN A 271 26.35 -1.81 -4.14
N LYS A 272 25.02 -1.62 -4.07
CA LYS A 272 24.03 -2.08 -5.05
C LYS A 272 23.97 -3.61 -5.18
N VAL A 273 24.41 -4.33 -4.16
CA VAL A 273 24.24 -5.79 -4.09
C VAL A 273 22.86 -6.08 -3.55
N PHE A 274 22.01 -6.69 -4.38
CA PHE A 274 20.71 -7.18 -3.95
C PHE A 274 20.87 -8.60 -3.40
N THR A 275 20.27 -8.85 -2.24
CA THR A 275 20.21 -10.19 -1.64
C THR A 275 18.76 -10.58 -1.38
N ALA A 276 18.45 -11.86 -1.53
CA ALA A 276 17.15 -12.43 -1.16
C ALA A 276 17.31 -13.84 -0.62
N ARG A 277 16.48 -14.19 0.37
CA ARG A 277 16.41 -15.51 0.98
C ARG A 277 14.95 -15.92 1.21
N TRP A 278 14.64 -17.17 0.89
CA TRP A 278 13.36 -17.80 1.23
C TRP A 278 13.58 -19.27 1.56
N ASN A 279 12.65 -19.84 2.34
CA ASN A 279 12.59 -21.29 2.56
C ASN A 279 11.61 -21.92 1.55
N GLY A 280 11.77 -23.21 1.24
CA GLY A 280 10.84 -23.92 0.34
C GLY A 280 9.50 -24.32 0.98
N GLN A 281 9.18 -23.88 2.20
CA GLN A 281 7.94 -24.24 2.89
C GLN A 281 6.78 -23.35 2.43
N ARG A 282 5.58 -23.94 2.38
CA ARG A 282 4.33 -23.20 2.14
C ARG A 282 3.95 -22.44 3.41
N VAL A 283 3.50 -21.21 3.23
CA VAL A 283 3.14 -20.31 4.35
C VAL A 283 1.97 -20.84 5.19
N ASP A 284 1.09 -21.65 4.58
CA ASP A 284 -0.06 -22.29 5.25
C ASP A 284 0.29 -23.57 6.03
N GLY A 285 1.57 -23.97 6.04
CA GLY A 285 2.04 -25.17 6.72
C GLY A 285 1.67 -26.49 6.03
N THR A 286 1.09 -26.46 4.82
CA THR A 286 0.62 -27.68 4.11
C THR A 286 1.75 -28.48 3.44
N GLY A 287 3.01 -28.09 3.63
CA GLY A 287 4.18 -28.80 3.16
C GLY A 287 5.21 -27.89 2.51
N SER A 288 5.90 -28.41 1.49
CA SER A 288 6.96 -27.70 0.79
C SER A 288 6.78 -27.75 -0.73
N PHE A 289 7.38 -26.79 -1.42
CA PHE A 289 7.51 -26.82 -2.86
C PHE A 289 8.52 -27.91 -3.27
N ALA A 290 8.23 -28.57 -4.41
CA ALA A 290 9.05 -29.65 -4.93
C ALA A 290 10.35 -29.12 -5.58
N PRO A 291 11.39 -29.98 -5.71
CA PRO A 291 12.54 -29.67 -6.57
C PRO A 291 12.09 -29.21 -7.96
N GLY A 292 12.74 -28.18 -8.49
CA GLY A 292 12.39 -27.56 -9.77
C GLY A 292 11.31 -26.48 -9.69
N ALA A 293 10.66 -26.28 -8.54
CA ALA A 293 9.72 -25.17 -8.36
C ALA A 293 10.42 -23.82 -8.58
N THR A 294 9.74 -22.93 -9.30
CA THR A 294 10.34 -21.69 -9.81
C THR A 294 10.03 -20.48 -8.94
N SER A 295 11.03 -19.66 -8.69
CA SER A 295 10.92 -18.31 -8.16
C SER A 295 11.40 -17.31 -9.21
N VAL A 296 10.90 -16.07 -9.13
CA VAL A 296 11.25 -14.97 -10.04
C VAL A 296 11.65 -13.75 -9.21
N ILE A 297 12.83 -13.20 -9.52
CA ILE A 297 13.29 -11.92 -9.01
C ILE A 297 13.34 -10.96 -10.19
N THR A 298 12.62 -9.85 -10.10
CA THR A 298 12.72 -8.79 -11.10
C THR A 298 13.94 -7.92 -10.78
N VAL A 299 14.78 -7.71 -11.79
CA VAL A 299 16.04 -6.99 -11.79
C VAL A 299 15.97 -5.92 -12.89
N PRO A 300 15.42 -4.73 -12.60
CA PRO A 300 15.31 -3.67 -13.60
C PRO A 300 16.67 -3.31 -14.21
N PRO A 301 16.81 -3.26 -15.55
CA PRO A 301 18.08 -2.93 -16.21
C PRO A 301 18.65 -1.57 -15.80
N ALA A 302 17.80 -0.62 -15.42
CA ALA A 302 18.20 0.70 -14.92
C ALA A 302 19.06 0.63 -13.64
N LEU A 303 18.98 -0.45 -12.86
CA LEU A 303 19.81 -0.65 -11.66
C LEU A 303 21.21 -1.15 -11.99
N TYR A 304 21.35 -1.86 -13.12
CA TYR A 304 22.57 -2.53 -13.54
C TYR A 304 22.80 -2.29 -15.04
N PRO A 305 23.18 -1.07 -15.45
CA PRO A 305 23.28 -0.70 -16.87
C PRO A 305 24.31 -1.55 -17.63
N ASN A 306 25.33 -2.05 -16.94
CA ASN A 306 26.35 -2.95 -17.49
C ASN A 306 25.99 -4.45 -17.28
N GLY A 307 24.76 -4.74 -16.84
CA GLY A 307 24.31 -6.06 -16.41
C GLY A 307 24.77 -6.43 -15.00
N TYR A 308 24.38 -7.63 -14.57
CA TYR A 308 24.62 -8.14 -13.22
C TYR A 308 25.18 -9.57 -13.25
N THR A 309 25.80 -9.98 -12.14
CA THR A 309 26.15 -11.36 -11.83
C THR A 309 25.23 -11.87 -10.73
N ALA A 310 24.60 -13.03 -10.92
CA ALA A 310 23.76 -13.67 -9.92
C ALA A 310 24.42 -14.95 -9.38
N THR A 311 24.52 -15.04 -8.05
CA THR A 311 24.98 -16.21 -7.33
C THR A 311 23.79 -16.81 -6.58
N VAL A 312 23.51 -18.09 -6.81
CA VAL A 312 22.40 -18.82 -6.17
C VAL A 312 22.94 -20.02 -5.39
N THR A 313 22.47 -20.21 -4.17
CA THR A 313 22.67 -21.43 -3.36
C THR A 313 21.31 -22.03 -3.02
N GLY A 314 21.18 -23.36 -3.09
CA GLY A 314 19.90 -24.06 -2.90
C GLY A 314 18.99 -24.06 -4.15
N GLY A 315 19.52 -23.63 -5.29
CA GLY A 315 18.82 -23.61 -6.56
C GLY A 315 19.76 -23.27 -7.70
N ARG A 316 19.19 -23.17 -8.91
CA ARG A 316 19.90 -22.84 -10.15
C ARG A 316 19.14 -21.81 -10.98
N VAL A 317 19.88 -20.95 -11.65
CA VAL A 317 19.33 -19.96 -12.58
C VAL A 317 18.89 -20.67 -13.87
N LEU A 318 17.69 -20.32 -14.35
CA LEU A 318 17.11 -20.82 -15.60
C LEU A 318 17.00 -19.74 -16.69
N SER A 319 16.98 -18.46 -16.32
CA SER A 319 16.90 -17.35 -17.27
C SER A 319 18.26 -17.07 -17.93
N GLU A 320 18.22 -16.45 -19.11
CA GLU A 320 19.41 -15.98 -19.81
C GLU A 320 20.20 -14.94 -18.99
N PRO A 321 21.53 -14.82 -19.21
CA PRO A 321 22.35 -13.81 -18.55
C PRO A 321 21.80 -12.38 -18.73
N GLY A 322 21.64 -11.65 -17.63
CA GLY A 322 21.18 -10.26 -17.65
C GLY A 322 19.67 -10.08 -17.88
N ALA A 323 18.87 -11.14 -17.86
CA ALA A 323 17.42 -11.05 -17.96
C ALA A 323 16.82 -10.15 -16.87
N MET A 324 15.79 -9.37 -17.21
CA MET A 324 15.05 -8.57 -16.24
C MET A 324 14.31 -9.45 -15.23
N ASP A 325 13.71 -10.56 -15.66
CA ASP A 325 13.13 -11.54 -14.75
C ASP A 325 14.12 -12.70 -14.58
N LEU A 326 14.86 -12.69 -13.46
CA LEU A 326 15.77 -13.76 -13.05
C LEU A 326 14.94 -14.94 -12.54
N VAL A 327 14.91 -16.02 -13.33
CA VAL A 327 14.14 -17.24 -12.99
C VAL A 327 15.05 -18.24 -12.32
N ILE A 328 14.63 -18.76 -11.17
CA ILE A 328 15.42 -19.65 -10.31
C ILE A 328 14.59 -20.90 -10.00
N ALA A 329 15.12 -22.08 -10.32
CA ALA A 329 14.55 -23.35 -9.88
C ALA A 329 15.21 -23.79 -8.56
N ALA A 330 14.40 -24.12 -7.56
CA ALA A 330 14.90 -24.66 -6.29
C ALA A 330 15.44 -26.09 -6.48
N ASP A 331 16.49 -26.46 -5.73
CA ASP A 331 16.99 -27.84 -5.72
C ASP A 331 16.16 -28.76 -4.82
N GLY A 332 15.38 -28.18 -3.89
CA GLY A 332 14.49 -28.90 -2.98
C GLY A 332 13.82 -27.97 -1.97
N PRO A 333 13.32 -28.51 -0.85
CA PRO A 333 12.52 -27.76 0.13
C PRO A 333 13.35 -26.87 1.07
N GLY A 334 14.68 -26.89 0.98
CA GLY A 334 15.58 -26.11 1.81
C GLY A 334 15.58 -24.62 1.48
N ASP A 335 16.53 -23.89 2.08
CA ASP A 335 16.67 -22.46 1.85
C ASP A 335 17.32 -22.18 0.49
N VAL A 336 16.76 -21.18 -0.21
CA VAL A 336 17.37 -20.59 -1.39
C VAL A 336 17.94 -19.22 -1.01
N ASN A 337 19.20 -18.99 -1.35
CA ASN A 337 19.89 -17.72 -1.14
C ASN A 337 20.35 -17.18 -2.49
N VAL A 338 20.08 -15.91 -2.75
CA VAL A 338 20.43 -15.22 -3.99
C VAL A 338 21.21 -13.96 -3.65
N SER A 339 22.32 -13.75 -4.37
CA SER A 339 23.06 -12.49 -4.38
C SER A 339 23.19 -11.99 -5.82
N ILE A 340 22.89 -10.72 -6.06
CA ILE A 340 22.93 -10.07 -7.37
C ILE A 340 23.82 -8.84 -7.25
N ALA A 341 24.94 -8.83 -7.96
CA ALA A 341 25.92 -7.76 -7.93
C ALA A 341 26.11 -7.11 -9.31
N PRO A 342 26.45 -5.82 -9.39
CA PRO A 342 26.88 -5.19 -10.64
C PRO A 342 28.06 -5.95 -11.27
N ARG A 343 28.15 -5.96 -12.61
CA ARG A 343 29.33 -6.45 -13.34
C ARG A 343 30.43 -5.42 -13.48
#